data_AF-A0A453JGV7-F1
#
_entry.id   AF-A0A453JGV7-F1
#
_cell.length_a   1.000
_cell.length_b   1.000
_cell.length_c   1.000
_cell.angle_alpha   90.00
_cell.angle_beta   90.00
_cell.angle_gamma   90.00
#
_symmetry.space_group_name_H-M   'P 1'
#
loop_
_entity.id
_entity.type
_entity.pdbx_description
1 polymer ?
#
loop_
_entity_poly.entity_id
_entity_poly.type
_entity_poly.pdbx_seq_one_letter_code
_entity_poly.pdbx_strand_id
1 'polypeptide(L)'
;MQLFGLIYNFIIKYVLRMKEDIAFVPTFPYHTEIPKVMLFGLLGFSCSVLAPLILPFLLVYFFLGYVVYRNQLLNVYRMRYDSGGLYWPIVHNTVIFSLVLTQVICFGVFGLKESPVAAGFTIPPIFFILSFNQYCRTRFLPLFKTFPSQDLIDLDREDERSGRMEHIHHRLRSAYRQFPGNEDIKLEKIVTVGNDEDQDEGPSSGEPNGEETCEEQEPSRRDLSHPTLKGLPVSRLRDSVRSIAFLWTAEKRSG
;
A
#
# COMPACT_ATOMS: atom_id res chain seq x y z
N MET A 1 -4.22 -13.89 -23.92
CA MET A 1 -3.35 -14.38 -25.02
C MET A 1 -2.62 -13.19 -25.63
N GLN A 2 -1.28 -13.16 -25.56
CA GLN A 2 -0.42 -12.06 -26.04
C GLN A 2 -0.37 -11.88 -27.57
N LEU A 3 -1.14 -12.67 -28.32
CA LEU A 3 -1.33 -12.55 -29.77
C LEU A 3 -1.62 -11.09 -30.18
N PHE A 4 -2.45 -10.40 -29.40
CA PHE A 4 -2.74 -8.98 -29.64
C PHE A 4 -1.49 -8.08 -29.53
N GLY A 5 -0.64 -8.30 -28.51
CA GLY A 5 0.60 -7.53 -28.35
C GLY A 5 1.63 -7.81 -29.44
N LEU A 6 1.67 -9.07 -29.91
CA LEU A 6 2.58 -9.49 -30.98
C LEU A 6 2.13 -8.96 -32.35
N ILE A 7 0.82 -9.00 -32.62
CA ILE A 7 0.20 -8.41 -33.83
C ILE A 7 0.34 -6.89 -33.80
N TYR A 8 0.10 -6.25 -32.65
CA TYR A 8 0.25 -4.80 -32.48
C TYR A 8 1.70 -4.34 -32.70
N ASN A 9 2.68 -5.03 -32.11
CA ASN A 9 4.09 -4.72 -32.32
C ASN A 9 4.51 -4.97 -33.79
N PHE A 10 3.98 -6.02 -34.42
CA PHE A 10 4.19 -6.29 -35.85
C PHE A 10 3.61 -5.18 -36.74
N ILE A 11 2.40 -4.70 -36.45
CA ILE A 11 1.77 -3.59 -37.19
C ILE A 11 2.56 -2.29 -37.00
N ILE A 12 2.97 -1.94 -35.78
CA ILE A 12 3.77 -0.73 -35.53
C ILE A 12 5.12 -0.79 -36.25
N LYS A 13 5.79 -1.93 -36.20
CA LYS A 13 7.09 -2.11 -36.82
C LYS A 13 7.02 -2.13 -38.34
N TYR A 14 6.02 -2.81 -38.90
CA TYR A 14 5.91 -3.05 -40.34
C TYR A 14 5.11 -1.98 -41.09
N VAL A 15 4.02 -1.48 -40.50
CA VAL A 15 3.13 -0.48 -41.13
C VAL A 15 3.56 0.95 -40.78
N LEU A 16 3.91 1.22 -39.52
CA LEU A 16 4.20 2.59 -39.04
C LEU A 16 5.68 2.98 -39.12
N ARG A 17 6.60 2.02 -39.39
CA ARG A 17 8.05 2.20 -39.58
C ARG A 17 8.71 3.15 -38.56
N MET A 18 8.16 3.22 -37.35
CA MET A 18 8.72 3.98 -36.24
C MET A 18 9.95 3.24 -35.73
N LYS A 19 11.10 3.90 -35.75
CA LYS A 19 12.31 3.44 -35.07
C LYS A 19 12.02 3.58 -33.59
N GLU A 20 11.77 2.46 -32.91
CA GLU A 20 11.37 2.41 -31.50
C GLU A 20 12.40 3.10 -30.60
N ASP A 21 12.24 4.39 -30.34
CA ASP A 21 12.76 4.95 -29.10
C ASP A 21 11.85 4.41 -27.98
N ILE A 22 12.47 3.72 -27.02
CA ILE A 22 11.93 3.20 -25.74
C ILE A 22 10.82 2.14 -25.80
N ALA A 23 11.27 0.89 -25.88
CA ALA A 23 10.58 -0.35 -25.52
C ALA A 23 9.52 -0.20 -24.40
N PHE A 24 8.25 -0.08 -24.78
CA PHE A 24 7.13 -0.17 -23.86
C PHE A 24 6.99 -1.63 -23.40
N VAL A 25 7.69 -1.99 -22.32
CA VAL A 25 7.57 -3.33 -21.73
C VAL A 25 6.21 -3.43 -21.04
N PRO A 26 5.37 -4.42 -21.39
CA PRO A 26 4.08 -4.59 -20.75
C PRO A 26 4.25 -4.85 -19.25
N THR A 27 3.35 -4.27 -18.46
CA THR A 27 3.27 -4.52 -17.02
C THR A 27 2.24 -5.60 -16.75
N PHE A 28 2.49 -6.43 -15.73
CA PHE A 28 1.53 -7.47 -15.35
C PHE A 28 0.23 -6.84 -14.82
N PRO A 29 -0.95 -7.17 -15.38
CA PRO A 29 -2.22 -6.58 -14.98
C PRO A 29 -2.74 -7.23 -13.68
N TYR A 30 -2.18 -6.82 -12.54
CA TYR A 30 -2.53 -7.33 -11.21
C TYR A 30 -4.02 -7.24 -10.88
N HIS A 31 -4.70 -6.18 -11.35
CA HIS A 31 -6.10 -5.90 -11.05
C HIS A 31 -7.08 -6.88 -11.72
N THR A 32 -6.71 -7.53 -12.83
CA THR A 32 -7.58 -8.52 -13.51
C THR A 32 -7.19 -9.95 -13.18
N GLU A 33 -5.89 -10.25 -13.21
CA GLU A 33 -5.42 -11.64 -13.13
C GLU A 33 -5.56 -12.20 -11.71
N ILE A 34 -5.23 -11.40 -10.68
CA ILE A 34 -5.34 -11.86 -9.29
C ILE A 34 -6.80 -12.19 -8.93
N PRO A 35 -7.79 -11.29 -9.11
CA PRO A 35 -9.17 -11.61 -8.77
C PRO A 35 -9.75 -12.77 -9.59
N LYS A 36 -9.32 -12.92 -10.84
CA LYS A 36 -9.73 -14.04 -11.69
C LYS A 36 -9.27 -15.38 -11.12
N VAL A 37 -8.00 -15.49 -10.74
CA VAL A 37 -7.45 -16.70 -10.12
C VAL A 37 -8.13 -16.99 -8.78
N MET A 38 -8.37 -15.96 -7.97
CA MET A 38 -9.12 -16.07 -6.71
C MET A 38 -10.55 -16.59 -6.92
N LEU A 39 -11.25 -16.10 -7.96
CA LEU A 39 -12.61 -16.54 -8.30
C LEU A 39 -12.64 -18.01 -8.71
N PHE A 40 -11.71 -18.46 -9.55
CA PHE A 40 -11.60 -19.88 -9.90
C PHE A 40 -11.27 -20.75 -8.69
N GLY A 41 -10.43 -20.26 -7.76
CA GLY A 41 -10.17 -20.95 -6.50
C GLY A 41 -11.44 -21.09 -5.67
N LEU A 42 -12.20 -20.01 -5.53
CA LEU A 42 -13.48 -20.01 -4.81
C LEU A 42 -14.48 -21.00 -5.41
N LEU A 43 -14.62 -21.00 -6.74
CA LEU A 43 -15.46 -21.96 -7.46
C LEU A 43 -14.96 -23.39 -7.29
N GLY A 44 -13.64 -23.60 -7.30
CA GLY A 44 -13.06 -24.92 -7.07
C GLY A 44 -13.43 -25.50 -5.71
N PHE A 45 -13.31 -24.71 -4.64
CA PHE A 45 -13.68 -25.16 -3.30
C PHE A 45 -15.19 -25.41 -3.17
N SER A 46 -16.03 -24.47 -3.62
CA SER A 46 -17.48 -24.59 -3.48
C SER A 46 -18.06 -25.72 -4.33
N CYS A 47 -17.62 -25.86 -5.58
CA CYS A 47 -18.08 -26.92 -6.48
C CYS A 47 -17.47 -28.29 -6.15
N SER A 48 -16.38 -28.37 -5.39
CA SER A 48 -15.79 -29.67 -4.97
C SER A 48 -16.77 -30.56 -4.22
N VAL A 49 -17.68 -29.96 -3.44
CA VAL A 49 -18.70 -30.69 -2.67
C VAL A 49 -19.87 -31.12 -3.55
N LEU A 50 -20.26 -30.26 -4.50
CA LEU A 50 -21.41 -30.51 -5.38
C LEU A 50 -21.08 -31.52 -6.48
N ALA A 51 -19.94 -31.35 -7.14
CA ALA A 51 -19.53 -32.11 -8.30
C ALA A 51 -18.00 -32.29 -8.29
N PRO A 52 -17.46 -33.31 -7.59
CA PRO A 52 -16.02 -33.52 -7.45
C PRO A 52 -15.30 -33.72 -8.78
N LEU A 53 -16.04 -34.11 -9.84
CA LEU A 53 -15.52 -34.29 -11.18
C LEU A 53 -14.97 -33.00 -11.81
N ILE A 54 -15.35 -31.81 -11.32
CA ILE A 54 -14.84 -30.52 -11.83
C ILE A 54 -13.40 -30.24 -11.36
N LEU A 55 -13.01 -30.81 -10.22
CA LEU A 55 -11.73 -30.57 -9.55
C LEU A 55 -10.50 -30.95 -10.41
N PRO A 56 -10.43 -32.13 -11.08
CA PRO A 56 -9.31 -32.44 -11.96
C PRO A 56 -9.20 -31.46 -13.13
N PHE A 57 -10.32 -30.96 -13.69
CA PHE A 57 -10.27 -29.96 -14.76
C PHE A 57 -9.71 -28.63 -14.25
N LEU A 58 -10.10 -28.17 -13.06
CA LEU A 58 -9.50 -26.98 -12.45
C LEU A 58 -8.02 -27.20 -12.10
N LEU A 59 -7.64 -28.38 -11.64
CA LEU A 59 -6.24 -28.68 -11.32
C LEU A 59 -5.36 -28.56 -12.57
N VAL A 60 -5.82 -29.10 -13.71
CA VAL A 60 -5.15 -28.92 -15.00
C VAL A 60 -5.08 -27.44 -15.39
N TYR A 61 -6.16 -26.67 -15.19
CA TYR A 61 -6.15 -25.22 -15.42
C TYR A 61 -5.11 -24.48 -14.56
N PHE A 62 -5.04 -24.76 -13.25
CA PHE A 62 -4.05 -24.15 -12.37
C PHE A 62 -2.63 -24.59 -12.70
N PHE A 63 -2.43 -25.85 -13.10
CA PHE A 63 -1.11 -26.36 -13.50
C PHE A 63 -0.60 -25.67 -14.77
N LEU A 64 -1.40 -25.62 -15.83
CA LEU A 64 -1.03 -24.90 -17.05
C LEU A 64 -0.86 -23.41 -16.77
N GLY A 65 -1.77 -22.82 -15.98
CA GLY A 65 -1.67 -21.43 -15.53
C GLY A 65 -0.35 -21.15 -14.83
N TYR A 66 0.07 -22.00 -13.89
CA TYR A 66 1.34 -21.86 -13.17
C TYR A 66 2.53 -21.83 -14.14
N VAL A 67 2.61 -22.77 -15.08
CA VAL A 67 3.72 -22.82 -16.06
C VAL A 67 3.73 -21.56 -16.94
N VAL A 68 2.56 -21.15 -17.44
CA VAL A 68 2.42 -19.99 -18.32
C VAL A 68 2.75 -18.69 -17.58
N TYR A 69 2.15 -18.45 -16.41
CA TYR A 69 2.40 -17.24 -15.62
C TYR A 69 3.86 -17.17 -15.16
N ARG A 70 4.47 -18.30 -14.76
CA ARG A 70 5.90 -18.33 -14.40
C ARG A 70 6.77 -17.93 -15.58
N ASN A 71 6.51 -18.47 -16.77
CA ASN A 71 7.24 -18.09 -17.97
C ASN A 71 7.05 -16.60 -18.32
N GLN A 72 5.83 -16.09 -18.22
CA GLN A 72 5.51 -14.69 -18.51
C GLN A 72 6.16 -13.71 -17.51
N LEU A 73 6.17 -14.04 -16.22
CA LEU A 73 6.77 -13.21 -15.18
C LEU A 73 8.31 -13.15 -15.29
N LEU A 74 8.95 -14.23 -15.76
CA LEU A 74 10.40 -14.26 -15.95
C LEU A 74 10.85 -13.60 -17.27
N ASN A 75 10.13 -13.83 -18.36
CA ASN A 75 10.62 -13.50 -19.70
C ASN A 75 9.95 -12.28 -20.35
N VAL A 76 8.74 -11.88 -19.93
CA VAL A 76 7.95 -10.87 -20.66
C VAL A 76 7.65 -9.64 -19.82
N TYR A 77 7.19 -9.82 -18.59
CA TYR A 77 6.73 -8.71 -17.77
C TYR A 77 7.87 -8.06 -16.98
N ARG A 78 7.93 -6.72 -17.02
CA ARG A 78 8.70 -5.94 -16.05
C ARG A 78 7.80 -5.56 -14.88
N MET A 79 8.24 -5.87 -13.66
CA MET A 79 7.56 -5.43 -12.45
C MET A 79 7.77 -3.93 -12.26
N ARG A 80 6.73 -3.12 -12.51
CA ARG A 80 6.76 -1.67 -12.24
C ARG A 80 6.49 -1.33 -10.78
N TYR A 81 5.71 -2.17 -10.12
CA TYR A 81 5.32 -2.02 -8.74
C TYR A 81 5.78 -3.25 -7.99
N ASP A 82 6.55 -3.04 -6.92
CA ASP A 82 6.78 -4.06 -5.91
C ASP A 82 5.69 -3.91 -4.84
N SER A 83 4.97 -4.99 -4.59
CA SER A 83 3.89 -5.01 -3.60
C SER A 83 4.34 -5.57 -2.25
N GLY A 84 5.58 -6.08 -2.13
CA GLY A 84 6.11 -6.60 -0.86
C GLY A 84 5.29 -7.72 -0.24
N GLY A 85 4.47 -8.44 -1.03
CA GLY A 85 3.59 -9.51 -0.53
C GLY A 85 2.28 -9.03 0.10
N LEU A 86 1.90 -7.75 -0.02
CA LEU A 86 0.64 -7.20 0.52
C LEU A 86 -0.63 -7.86 -0.05
N TYR A 87 -0.54 -8.54 -1.18
CA TYR A 87 -1.65 -9.32 -1.73
C TYR A 87 -1.92 -10.63 -0.97
N TRP A 88 -0.96 -11.15 -0.20
CA TRP A 88 -1.10 -12.42 0.49
C TRP A 88 -2.26 -12.46 1.50
N PRO A 89 -2.42 -11.46 2.40
CA PRO A 89 -3.60 -11.39 3.27
C PRO A 89 -4.93 -11.38 2.51
N ILE A 90 -4.96 -10.77 1.32
CA ILE A 90 -6.17 -10.72 0.48
C ILE A 90 -6.49 -12.13 -0.04
N VAL A 91 -5.49 -12.83 -0.61
CA VAL A 91 -5.62 -14.22 -1.07
C VAL A 91 -6.07 -15.13 0.06
N HIS A 92 -5.42 -15.03 1.22
CA HIS A 92 -5.77 -15.82 2.40
C HIS A 92 -7.23 -15.62 2.81
N ASN A 93 -7.68 -14.36 2.91
CA ASN A 93 -9.07 -14.07 3.28
C ASN A 93 -10.07 -14.64 2.27
N THR A 94 -9.76 -14.59 0.96
CA THR A 94 -10.61 -15.19 -0.07
C THR A 94 -10.67 -16.71 0.04
N VAL A 95 -9.55 -17.38 0.36
CA VAL A 95 -9.53 -18.83 0.59
C VAL A 95 -10.35 -19.20 1.82
N ILE A 96 -10.17 -18.50 2.96
CA ILE A 96 -11.00 -18.73 4.15
C ILE A 96 -12.48 -18.53 3.84
N PHE A 97 -12.84 -17.46 3.12
CA PHE A 97 -14.22 -17.22 2.69
C PHE A 97 -14.76 -18.37 1.83
N SER A 98 -13.97 -18.87 0.87
CA SER A 98 -14.38 -20.01 0.05
C SER A 98 -14.57 -21.30 0.86
N LEU A 99 -13.75 -21.54 1.87
CA LEU A 99 -13.90 -22.68 2.78
C LEU A 99 -15.17 -22.56 3.63
N VAL A 100 -15.44 -21.37 4.18
CA VAL A 100 -16.69 -21.11 4.93
C VAL A 100 -17.91 -21.30 4.02
N LEU A 101 -17.88 -20.75 2.80
CA LEU A 101 -18.93 -20.93 1.79
C LEU A 101 -19.16 -22.42 1.48
N THR A 102 -18.08 -23.18 1.36
CA THR A 102 -18.14 -24.62 1.13
C THR A 102 -18.83 -25.35 2.29
N GLN A 103 -18.54 -24.98 3.54
CA GLN A 103 -19.23 -25.55 4.72
C GLN A 103 -20.71 -25.19 4.75
N VAL A 104 -21.08 -23.95 4.38
CA VAL A 104 -22.49 -23.53 4.27
C VAL A 104 -23.23 -24.37 3.21
N ILE A 105 -22.58 -24.63 2.07
CA ILE A 105 -23.15 -25.50 1.02
C ILE A 105 -23.28 -26.93 1.53
N CYS A 106 -22.27 -27.49 2.20
CA CYS A 106 -22.34 -28.81 2.83
C CYS A 106 -23.52 -28.90 3.80
N PHE A 107 -23.66 -27.92 4.69
CA PHE A 107 -24.76 -27.85 5.65
C PHE A 107 -26.12 -27.82 4.94
N GLY A 108 -26.25 -27.03 3.87
CA GLY A 108 -27.47 -27.01 3.05
C GLY A 108 -27.80 -28.36 2.40
N VAL A 109 -26.80 -29.04 1.82
CA VAL A 109 -26.98 -30.35 1.18
C VAL A 109 -27.38 -31.43 2.21
N PHE A 110 -26.76 -31.44 3.38
CA PHE A 110 -27.11 -32.40 4.44
C PHE A 110 -28.43 -32.06 5.14
N GLY A 111 -28.77 -30.77 5.27
CA GLY A 111 -30.06 -30.31 5.78
C GLY A 111 -31.22 -30.74 4.90
N LEU A 112 -31.06 -30.68 3.57
CA LEU A 112 -32.04 -31.18 2.61
C LEU A 112 -32.21 -32.71 2.65
N LYS A 113 -31.20 -33.43 3.13
CA LYS A 113 -31.18 -34.90 3.19
C LYS A 113 -31.71 -35.47 4.52
N GLU A 114 -32.30 -34.62 5.38
CA GLU A 114 -32.91 -34.96 6.68
C GLU A 114 -32.03 -35.87 7.57
N SER A 115 -30.70 -35.69 7.53
CA SER A 115 -29.78 -36.46 8.37
C SER A 115 -29.21 -35.58 9.49
N PRO A 116 -29.86 -35.52 10.67
CA PRO A 116 -29.43 -34.65 11.77
C PRO A 116 -28.03 -35.03 12.31
N VAL A 117 -27.66 -36.31 12.21
CA VAL A 117 -26.33 -36.80 12.61
C VAL A 117 -25.23 -36.24 11.70
N ALA A 118 -25.48 -36.19 10.38
CA ALA A 118 -24.51 -35.63 9.42
C ALA A 118 -24.38 -34.10 9.55
N ALA A 119 -25.48 -33.41 9.85
CA ALA A 119 -25.47 -31.96 10.08
C ALA A 119 -24.61 -31.58 11.31
N GLY A 120 -24.69 -32.36 12.39
CA GLY A 120 -23.86 -32.15 13.59
C GLY A 120 -22.36 -32.22 13.32
N PHE A 121 -21.92 -33.08 12.40
CA PHE A 121 -20.50 -33.21 12.03
C PHE A 121 -19.95 -32.01 11.22
N THR A 122 -20.81 -31.13 10.73
CA THR A 122 -20.40 -29.92 9.99
C THR A 122 -20.02 -28.77 10.92
N ILE A 123 -20.41 -28.83 12.20
CA ILE A 123 -20.14 -27.77 13.19
C ILE A 123 -18.64 -27.66 13.56
N PRO A 124 -17.91 -28.76 13.87
CA PRO A 124 -16.49 -28.66 14.23
C PRO A 124 -15.60 -28.07 13.12
N PRO A 125 -15.76 -28.43 11.82
CA PRO A 125 -15.03 -27.80 10.73
C PRO A 125 -15.20 -26.28 10.65
N ILE A 126 -16.43 -25.78 10.81
CA ILE A 126 -16.71 -24.33 10.78
C ILE A 126 -15.96 -23.62 11.91
N PHE A 127 -16.06 -24.15 13.12
CA PHE A 127 -15.36 -23.59 14.28
C PHE A 127 -13.84 -23.58 14.06
N PHE A 128 -13.28 -24.69 13.57
CA PHE A 128 -11.85 -24.82 13.28
C PHE A 128 -11.38 -23.78 12.26
N ILE A 129 -12.11 -23.59 11.14
CA ILE A 129 -11.74 -22.60 10.11
C ILE A 129 -11.74 -21.18 10.69
N LEU A 130 -12.74 -20.83 11.51
CA LEU A 130 -12.83 -19.51 12.12
C LEU A 130 -11.72 -19.27 13.16
N SER A 131 -11.47 -20.25 14.03
CA SER A 131 -10.37 -20.18 15.01
C SER A 131 -9.01 -20.10 14.33
N PHE A 132 -8.78 -20.90 13.29
CA PHE A 132 -7.56 -20.84 12.49
C PHE A 132 -7.37 -19.48 11.82
N ASN A 133 -8.42 -18.94 11.20
CA ASN A 133 -8.37 -17.60 10.61
C ASN A 133 -8.03 -16.53 11.65
N GLN A 134 -8.65 -16.58 12.84
CA GLN A 134 -8.38 -15.63 13.92
C GLN A 134 -6.94 -15.74 14.45
N TYR A 135 -6.42 -16.96 14.57
CA TYR A 135 -5.03 -17.21 14.94
C TYR A 135 -4.08 -16.63 13.89
N CYS A 136 -4.31 -16.94 12.61
CA CYS A 136 -3.48 -16.45 11.52
C CYS A 136 -3.51 -14.93 11.41
N ARG A 137 -4.68 -14.30 11.55
CA ARG A 137 -4.81 -12.84 11.54
C ARG A 137 -4.06 -12.20 12.71
N THR A 138 -4.19 -12.73 13.92
CA THR A 138 -3.49 -12.16 15.09
C THR A 138 -1.97 -12.31 14.96
N ARG A 139 -1.49 -13.45 14.46
CA ARG A 139 -0.07 -13.79 14.44
C ARG A 139 0.70 -13.25 13.23
N PHE A 140 0.11 -13.31 12.03
CA PHE A 140 0.82 -13.02 10.78
C PHE A 140 0.47 -11.66 10.17
N LEU A 141 -0.71 -11.11 10.43
CA LEU A 141 -1.10 -9.82 9.87
C LEU A 141 -0.19 -8.66 10.28
N PRO A 142 0.37 -8.60 11.51
CA PRO A 142 1.36 -7.59 11.86
C PRO A 142 2.61 -7.64 10.97
N LEU A 143 3.06 -8.83 10.57
CA LEU A 143 4.26 -9.00 9.73
C LEU A 143 4.12 -8.35 8.35
N PHE A 144 2.90 -8.24 7.82
CA PHE A 144 2.64 -7.61 6.52
C PHE A 144 2.42 -6.09 6.62
N LYS A 145 2.15 -5.56 7.82
CA LYS A 145 1.83 -4.13 8.02
C LYS A 145 2.97 -3.34 8.64
N THR A 146 3.77 -3.97 9.49
CA THR A 146 4.83 -3.34 10.24
C THR A 146 6.14 -4.06 9.99
N PHE A 147 7.15 -3.30 9.59
CA PHE A 147 8.52 -3.80 9.50
C PHE A 147 9.14 -3.78 10.90
N PRO A 148 9.78 -4.87 11.36
CA PRO A 148 10.43 -4.90 12.65
C PRO A 148 11.62 -3.93 12.66
N SER A 149 11.73 -3.12 13.71
CA SER A 149 12.81 -2.12 13.82
C SER A 149 14.20 -2.75 13.83
N GLN A 150 14.32 -3.98 14.34
CA GLN A 150 15.59 -4.71 14.36
C GLN A 150 16.11 -4.96 12.95
N ASP A 151 15.28 -5.50 12.04
CA ASP A 151 15.68 -5.75 10.65
C ASP A 151 16.06 -4.44 9.94
N LEU A 152 15.36 -3.34 10.25
CA LEU A 152 15.69 -2.02 9.69
C LEU A 152 17.05 -1.51 10.19
N ILE A 153 17.36 -1.67 11.48
CA ILE A 153 18.65 -1.29 12.07
C ILE A 153 19.78 -2.13 11.46
N ASP A 154 19.54 -3.43 11.28
CA ASP A 154 20.54 -4.33 10.72
C ASP A 154 20.82 -4.01 9.24
N LEU A 155 19.77 -3.70 8.45
CA LEU A 155 19.91 -3.22 7.07
C LEU A 155 20.66 -1.88 6.99
N ASP A 156 20.35 -0.94 7.87
CA ASP A 156 21.01 0.37 7.94
C ASP A 156 22.51 0.21 8.24
N ARG A 157 22.84 -0.65 9.21
CA ARG A 157 24.22 -1.01 9.56
C ARG A 157 24.98 -1.68 8.40
N GLU A 158 24.31 -2.50 7.60
CA GLU A 158 24.89 -3.10 6.39
C GLU A 158 25.16 -2.05 5.30
N ASP A 159 24.27 -1.07 5.15
CA ASP A 159 24.44 0.04 4.21
C ASP A 159 25.59 0.98 4.60
N GLU A 160 25.80 1.21 5.91
CA GLU A 160 26.97 1.91 6.42
C GLU A 160 28.27 1.14 6.15
N ARG A 161 28.30 -0.16 6.49
CA ARG A 161 29.48 -1.03 6.29
C ARG A 161 29.87 -1.15 4.83
N SER A 162 28.90 -1.14 3.93
CA SER A 162 29.12 -1.23 2.49
C SER A 162 29.46 0.13 1.85
N GLY A 163 29.46 1.22 2.62
CA GLY A 163 29.73 2.58 2.12
C GLY A 163 28.65 3.11 1.16
N ARG A 164 27.47 2.47 1.09
CA ARG A 164 26.40 2.85 0.16
C ARG A 164 25.55 4.00 0.65
N MET A 165 25.62 4.31 1.94
CA MET A 165 24.76 5.30 2.61
C MET A 165 24.75 6.67 1.91
N GLU A 166 25.93 7.22 1.59
CA GLU A 166 26.04 8.52 0.93
C GLU A 166 25.36 8.55 -0.45
N HIS A 167 25.55 7.50 -1.23
CA HIS A 167 24.94 7.37 -2.55
C HIS A 167 23.41 7.21 -2.47
N ILE A 168 22.89 6.51 -1.45
CA ILE A 168 21.45 6.40 -1.19
C ILE A 168 20.87 7.77 -0.83
N HIS A 169 21.51 8.51 0.09
CA HIS A 169 21.11 9.87 0.48
C HIS A 169 21.09 10.85 -0.69
N HIS A 170 22.11 10.80 -1.55
CA HIS A 170 22.14 11.61 -2.77
C HIS A 170 20.98 11.28 -3.71
N ARG A 171 20.71 9.98 -3.95
CA ARG A 171 19.62 9.53 -4.82
C ARG A 171 18.24 9.93 -4.29
N LEU A 172 18.02 9.83 -2.99
CA LEU A 172 16.76 10.20 -2.32
C LEU A 172 16.32 11.63 -2.63
N ARG A 173 17.26 12.60 -2.67
CA ARG A 173 16.95 14.01 -3.02
C ARG A 173 16.34 14.18 -4.41
N SER A 174 16.69 13.28 -5.34
CA SER A 174 16.23 13.33 -6.72
C SER A 174 15.03 12.43 -7.00
N ALA A 175 14.84 11.36 -6.21
CA ALA A 175 13.90 10.28 -6.50
C ALA A 175 12.42 10.70 -6.48
N TYR A 176 12.05 11.67 -5.65
CA TYR A 176 10.66 12.11 -5.46
C TYR A 176 10.38 13.52 -6.02
N ARG A 177 11.25 14.05 -6.89
CA ARG A 177 10.96 15.32 -7.59
C ARG A 177 9.82 15.11 -8.59
N GLN A 178 8.71 15.81 -8.39
CA GLN A 178 7.51 15.70 -9.24
C GLN A 178 7.65 16.44 -10.58
N PHE A 179 8.53 17.44 -10.65
CA PHE A 179 8.76 18.22 -11.85
C PHE A 179 10.26 18.24 -12.17
N PRO A 180 10.68 17.97 -13.43
CA PRO A 180 12.01 18.34 -13.87
C PRO A 180 12.05 19.87 -13.80
N GLY A 181 13.05 20.42 -13.10
CA GLY A 181 13.11 21.84 -12.81
C GLY A 181 13.10 22.69 -14.08
N ASN A 182 11.92 23.21 -14.42
CA ASN A 182 11.81 24.45 -15.16
C ASN A 182 11.48 25.53 -14.13
N GLU A 183 12.45 26.43 -14.01
CA GLU A 183 12.36 27.77 -13.46
C GLU A 183 12.11 27.86 -11.96
N ASP A 184 13.08 28.51 -11.30
CA ASP A 184 12.94 29.05 -9.97
C ASP A 184 11.62 29.80 -9.88
N ILE A 185 10.62 29.19 -9.24
CA ILE A 185 9.44 29.91 -8.77
C ILE A 185 10.00 30.85 -7.72
N LYS A 186 10.32 32.08 -8.15
CA LYS A 186 10.58 33.21 -7.26
C LYS A 186 9.36 33.24 -6.36
N LEU A 187 9.57 32.89 -5.09
CA LEU A 187 8.53 32.86 -4.08
C LEU A 187 8.09 34.32 -3.88
N GLU A 188 7.26 34.83 -4.77
CA GLU A 188 6.64 36.13 -4.66
C GLU A 188 5.70 36.03 -3.47
N LYS A 189 6.28 36.41 -2.33
CA LYS A 189 5.65 37.00 -1.15
C LYS A 189 4.14 36.79 -1.15
N ILE A 190 3.70 35.73 -0.46
CA ILE A 190 2.30 35.55 -0.08
C ILE A 190 1.84 36.88 0.54
N VAL A 191 1.04 37.64 -0.19
CA VAL A 191 0.41 38.87 0.29
C VAL A 191 -0.61 38.42 1.33
N THR A 192 -0.21 38.46 2.60
CA THR A 192 -1.15 38.45 3.71
C THR A 192 -1.95 39.73 3.66
N VAL A 193 -3.19 39.61 3.18
CA VAL A 193 -4.23 40.62 3.39
C VAL A 193 -4.53 40.66 4.89
N GLY A 194 -4.10 41.74 5.52
CA GLY A 194 -4.51 42.16 6.85
C GLY A 194 -4.38 43.68 6.91
N ASN A 195 -5.51 44.37 6.87
CA ASN A 195 -5.61 45.78 7.26
C ASN A 195 -5.07 45.92 8.69
N ASP A 196 -4.26 46.95 8.93
CA ASP A 196 -4.66 48.13 9.72
C ASP A 196 -3.57 49.22 9.59
N GLU A 197 -3.91 50.43 10.04
CA GLU A 197 -3.52 51.75 9.54
C GLU A 197 -2.10 52.28 9.88
N ASP A 198 -1.74 53.35 9.15
CA ASP A 198 -0.89 54.51 9.49
C ASP A 198 0.62 54.58 9.12
N GLN A 199 0.85 55.48 8.13
CA GLN A 199 1.85 56.56 7.97
C GLN A 199 3.38 56.33 7.91
N ASP A 200 3.89 56.82 6.77
CA ASP A 200 5.06 57.70 6.53
C ASP A 200 6.46 57.17 6.11
N GLU A 201 6.89 57.79 4.99
CA GLU A 201 8.25 58.19 4.53
C GLU A 201 9.28 57.11 4.09
N GLY A 202 9.79 57.26 2.85
CA GLY A 202 10.84 56.41 2.22
C GLY A 202 12.28 56.89 2.48
N PRO A 203 13.23 56.77 1.52
CA PRO A 203 13.72 55.57 0.79
C PRO A 203 15.27 55.43 0.90
N SER A 204 15.88 54.25 0.68
CA SER A 204 17.30 54.16 0.21
C SER A 204 17.78 52.76 -0.25
N SER A 205 18.17 52.71 -1.53
CA SER A 205 19.36 52.11 -2.19
C SER A 205 20.22 51.00 -1.56
N GLY A 206 20.62 50.02 -2.39
CA GLY A 206 21.88 49.26 -2.23
C GLY A 206 21.92 47.88 -2.87
N GLU A 207 22.77 47.72 -3.90
CA GLU A 207 23.10 46.50 -4.67
C GLU A 207 23.87 45.39 -3.88
N PRO A 208 24.09 44.19 -4.46
CA PRO A 208 24.49 42.97 -3.75
C PRO A 208 26.01 42.73 -3.76
N ASN A 209 26.50 41.95 -2.80
CA ASN A 209 27.77 41.23 -2.93
C ASN A 209 27.76 39.96 -2.06
N GLY A 210 28.24 38.86 -2.62
CA GLY A 210 28.36 37.57 -1.94
C GLY A 210 29.66 37.43 -1.16
N GLU A 211 29.73 36.36 -0.37
CA GLU A 211 30.97 35.65 -0.02
C GLU A 211 30.60 34.36 0.77
N GLU A 212 31.19 33.24 0.36
CA GLU A 212 31.25 31.99 1.11
C GLU A 212 32.18 32.17 2.32
N THR A 213 31.90 31.54 3.47
CA THR A 213 32.91 30.91 4.35
C THR A 213 32.22 29.97 5.35
N CYS A 214 32.75 28.75 5.47
CA CYS A 214 32.45 27.78 6.52
C CYS A 214 33.22 28.10 7.81
N GLU A 215 32.56 28.03 8.97
CA GLU A 215 33.23 27.74 10.25
C GLU A 215 32.43 26.72 11.08
N GLU A 216 33.15 25.73 11.62
CA GLU A 216 32.69 24.71 12.57
C GLU A 216 32.50 25.30 13.97
N GLN A 217 31.38 24.98 14.64
CA GLN A 217 31.36 24.89 16.10
C GLN A 217 30.25 23.96 16.64
N GLU A 218 30.66 22.97 17.44
CA GLU A 218 29.83 22.00 18.17
C GLU A 218 29.36 22.56 19.55
N PRO A 219 28.55 21.85 20.35
CA PRO A 219 27.10 21.70 20.30
C PRO A 219 26.37 22.50 21.40
N SER A 220 25.20 23.06 21.10
CA SER A 220 24.29 23.62 22.13
C SER A 220 22.89 23.02 22.02
N ARG A 221 22.47 22.38 23.11
CA ARG A 221 21.12 21.86 23.33
C ARG A 221 20.07 22.98 23.20
N ARG A 222 19.12 22.85 22.27
CA ARG A 222 17.66 22.83 22.53
C ARG A 222 16.82 23.05 21.24
N ASP A 223 15.67 22.40 21.27
CA ASP A 223 14.42 22.68 20.54
C ASP A 223 14.31 22.27 19.06
N LEU A 224 13.85 21.01 18.88
CA LEU A 224 13.12 20.55 17.70
C LEU A 224 11.91 21.47 17.45
N SER A 225 12.04 22.41 16.51
CA SER A 225 10.92 23.15 15.95
C SER A 225 10.83 22.86 14.45
N HIS A 226 10.07 21.82 14.11
CA HIS A 226 9.80 21.44 12.73
C HIS A 226 8.74 22.39 12.12
N PRO A 227 8.93 22.90 10.89
CA PRO A 227 8.09 23.96 10.31
C PRO A 227 6.65 23.54 9.98
N THR A 228 6.29 22.26 10.11
CA THR A 228 4.94 21.74 9.79
C THR A 228 3.95 21.82 10.97
N LEU A 229 4.39 22.25 12.16
CA LEU A 229 3.54 22.32 13.37
C LEU A 229 2.96 23.72 13.65
N LYS A 230 3.25 24.73 12.81
CA LYS A 230 2.59 26.05 12.85
C LYS A 230 1.23 25.96 12.15
N GLY A 231 0.21 25.46 12.83
CA GLY A 231 -1.12 25.47 12.25
C GLY A 231 -2.25 24.78 13.00
N LEU A 232 -2.02 24.18 14.18
CA LEU A 232 -3.14 23.72 15.00
C LEU A 232 -3.44 24.72 16.12
N PRO A 233 -4.68 25.24 16.22
CA PRO A 233 -5.09 26.10 17.32
C PRO A 233 -5.30 25.27 18.60
N VAL A 234 -4.19 24.84 19.20
CA VAL A 234 -4.16 24.03 20.43
C VAL A 234 -4.80 24.77 21.62
N SER A 235 -4.83 26.11 21.59
CA SER A 235 -5.55 26.93 22.59
C SER A 235 -7.07 26.72 22.53
N ARG A 236 -7.66 26.67 21.34
CA ARG A 236 -9.11 26.51 21.15
C ARG A 236 -9.60 25.11 21.52
N LEU A 237 -8.77 24.10 21.29
CA LEU A 237 -9.03 22.72 21.68
C LEU A 237 -8.95 22.55 23.20
N ARG A 238 -8.01 23.22 23.87
CA ARG A 238 -7.89 23.21 25.33
C ARG A 238 -9.08 23.86 26.02
N ASP A 239 -9.59 24.96 25.47
CA ASP A 239 -10.75 25.67 26.03
C ASP A 239 -12.04 24.86 25.83
N SER A 240 -12.20 24.20 24.67
CA SER A 240 -13.34 23.32 24.41
C SER A 240 -13.38 22.10 25.34
N VAL A 241 -12.21 21.48 25.61
CA VAL A 241 -12.11 20.34 26.54
C VAL A 241 -12.41 20.78 27.98
N ARG A 242 -12.02 22.00 28.37
CA ARG A 242 -12.36 22.56 29.70
C ARG A 242 -13.84 22.85 29.85
N SER A 243 -14.51 23.39 28.82
CA SER A 243 -15.96 23.61 28.87
C SER A 243 -16.76 22.29 28.97
N ILE A 244 -16.33 21.23 28.27
CA ILE A 244 -16.97 19.91 28.36
C ILE A 244 -16.72 19.27 29.74
N ALA A 245 -15.52 19.42 30.30
CA ALA A 245 -15.22 18.93 31.65
C ALA A 245 -16.05 19.66 32.73
N PHE A 246 -16.31 20.96 32.58
CA PHE A 246 -17.16 21.71 33.50
C PHE A 246 -18.63 21.27 33.44
N LEU A 247 -19.16 20.97 32.25
CA LEU A 247 -20.52 20.44 32.09
C LEU A 247 -20.68 19.06 32.74
N TRP A 248 -19.71 18.17 32.54
CA TRP A 248 -19.72 16.84 33.17
C TRP A 248 -19.64 16.93 34.70
N THR A 249 -18.86 17.88 35.22
CA THR A 249 -18.69 18.05 36.68
C THR A 249 -19.90 18.74 37.33
N ALA A 250 -20.65 19.57 36.58
CA ALA A 250 -21.89 20.18 37.03
C ALA A 250 -23.06 19.18 37.09
N GLU A 251 -23.15 18.26 36.13
CA GLU A 251 -24.19 17.21 36.09
C GLU A 251 -24.03 16.18 37.23
N LYS A 252 -22.80 15.94 37.69
CA LYS A 252 -22.51 15.01 38.80
C LYS A 252 -22.79 15.57 40.20
N ARG A 253 -23.17 16.85 40.34
CA ARG A 253 -23.39 17.49 41.64
C ARG A 253 -24.87 17.77 41.98
N SER A 254 -25.81 17.37 41.12
CA SER A 254 -27.25 17.60 41.32
C SER A 254 -28.09 16.31 41.38
N GLY A 255 -27.47 15.16 41.63
CA GLY A 255 -28.13 13.88 41.87
C GLY A 255 -27.85 13.36 43.27
#